data_AF-A0A535ANA2-F1
#
_entry.id   AF-A0A535ANA2-F1
#
_cell.length_a   1.000
_cell.length_b   1.000
_cell.length_c   1.000
_cell.angle_alpha   90.00
_cell.angle_beta   90.00
_cell.angle_gamma   90.00
#
_symmetry.space_group_name_H-M   'P 1'
#
loop_
_entity.id
_entity.type
_entity.pdbx_description
1 polymer ?
#
loop_
_entity_poly.entity_id
_entity_poly.type
_entity_poly.pdbx_seq_one_letter_code
_entity_poly.pdbx_strand_id
1 'polypeptide(L)'
;EQAWVGTDLPHDGDALRQALRVFDLTAQEVNHQVVLGSPALGICYVAAGRLQAYWTLAANPWDVAAAGVILREAGGQITDGEGGSWLHSDGSYVAADAVSHQWALKIIKTVKQQEREAAKLAR
;
A
#
# COMPACT_ATOMS: atom_id res chain seq x y z
N GLU A 1 -11.25 14.04 4.19
CA GLU A 1 -11.29 14.21 2.73
C GLU A 1 -10.06 13.53 2.14
N GLN A 2 -10.18 12.28 1.71
CA GLN A 2 -9.10 11.54 1.04
C GLN A 2 -9.42 11.51 -0.45
N ALA A 3 -8.63 12.24 -1.24
CA ALA A 3 -9.04 12.55 -2.59
C ALA A 3 -8.58 11.47 -3.58
N TRP A 4 -7.30 11.06 -3.56
CA TRP A 4 -6.73 10.19 -4.60
C TRP A 4 -5.72 9.18 -4.01
N VAL A 5 -5.95 7.89 -4.23
CA VAL A 5 -5.08 6.80 -3.76
C VAL A 5 -4.61 5.93 -4.92
N GLY A 6 -3.31 5.67 -4.98
CA GLY A 6 -2.71 4.78 -5.97
C GLY A 6 -2.51 3.37 -5.44
N THR A 7 -2.55 2.39 -6.33
CA THR A 7 -2.20 1.00 -6.01
C THR A 7 -1.66 0.27 -7.23
N ASP A 8 -1.13 -0.93 -7.01
CA ASP A 8 -0.83 -1.92 -8.04
C ASP A 8 -1.50 -3.25 -7.69
N LEU A 9 -2.02 -3.93 -8.72
CA LEU A 9 -2.66 -5.23 -8.56
C LEU A 9 -1.71 -6.35 -9.02
N PRO A 10 -1.45 -7.35 -8.16
CA PRO A 10 -0.74 -8.56 -8.57
C PRO A 10 -1.47 -9.30 -9.70
N HIS A 11 -0.77 -10.11 -10.48
CA HIS A 11 -1.38 -10.80 -11.62
C HIS A 11 -2.30 -11.97 -11.20
N ASP A 12 -1.95 -12.72 -10.15
CA ASP A 12 -2.69 -13.89 -9.72
C ASP A 12 -2.46 -14.23 -8.22
N GLY A 13 -3.02 -15.37 -7.80
CA GLY A 13 -2.75 -15.98 -6.50
C GLY A 13 -3.38 -15.26 -5.31
N ASP A 14 -2.85 -15.58 -4.13
CA ASP A 14 -3.36 -15.09 -2.84
C ASP A 14 -3.14 -13.59 -2.69
N ALA A 15 -2.02 -13.08 -3.22
CA ALA A 15 -1.71 -11.66 -3.22
C ALA A 15 -2.75 -10.84 -4.00
N LEU A 16 -3.21 -11.33 -5.17
CA LEU A 16 -4.29 -10.67 -5.93
C LEU A 16 -5.59 -10.67 -5.13
N ARG A 17 -5.97 -11.79 -4.51
CA ARG A 17 -7.20 -11.84 -3.69
C ARG A 17 -7.14 -10.86 -2.52
N GLN A 18 -6.00 -10.77 -1.84
CA GLN A 18 -5.79 -9.80 -0.77
C GLN A 18 -5.85 -8.36 -1.30
N ALA A 19 -5.19 -8.08 -2.43
CA ALA A 19 -5.18 -6.76 -3.04
C ALA A 19 -6.58 -6.31 -3.44
N LEU A 20 -7.41 -7.19 -4.00
CA LEU A 20 -8.81 -6.87 -4.33
C LEU A 20 -9.64 -6.53 -3.09
N ARG A 21 -9.39 -7.19 -1.95
CA ARG A 21 -10.07 -6.85 -0.68
C ARG A 21 -9.61 -5.50 -0.14
N VAL A 22 -8.31 -5.19 -0.20
CA VAL A 22 -7.79 -3.87 0.17
C VAL A 22 -8.34 -2.79 -0.76
N PHE A 23 -8.42 -3.07 -2.06
CA PHE A 23 -9.01 -2.19 -3.07
C PHE A 23 -10.47 -1.90 -2.74
N ASP A 24 -11.30 -2.92 -2.51
CA ASP A 24 -12.72 -2.77 -2.16
C ASP A 24 -12.93 -1.89 -0.92
N LEU A 25 -12.19 -2.17 0.17
CA LEU A 25 -12.28 -1.37 1.40
C LEU A 25 -11.78 0.06 1.20
N THR A 26 -10.76 0.26 0.37
CA THR A 26 -10.25 1.60 0.06
C THR A 26 -11.26 2.40 -0.75
N ALA A 27 -11.88 1.79 -1.76
CA ALA A 27 -12.84 2.43 -2.66
C ALA A 27 -14.11 2.94 -1.93
N GLN A 28 -14.41 2.43 -0.74
CA GLN A 28 -15.50 2.90 0.11
C GLN A 28 -15.16 4.18 0.89
N GLU A 29 -13.88 4.52 1.03
CA GLU A 29 -13.38 5.61 1.88
C GLU A 29 -12.76 6.78 1.09
N VAL A 30 -12.49 6.60 -0.20
CA VAL A 30 -11.80 7.58 -1.06
C VAL A 30 -12.62 7.94 -2.30
N ASN A 31 -12.39 9.14 -2.83
CA ASN A 31 -13.10 9.58 -4.04
C ASN A 31 -12.60 8.87 -5.31
N HIS A 32 -11.29 8.68 -5.43
CA HIS A 32 -10.66 8.06 -6.60
C HIS A 32 -9.55 7.10 -6.21
N GLN A 33 -9.54 5.95 -6.88
CA GLN A 33 -8.48 4.96 -6.79
C GLN A 33 -7.94 4.64 -8.18
N VAL A 34 -6.61 4.61 -8.32
CA VAL A 34 -5.93 4.37 -9.61
C VAL A 34 -4.95 3.22 -9.52
N VAL A 35 -4.94 2.36 -10.54
CA VAL A 35 -3.93 1.31 -10.72
C VAL A 35 -2.84 1.84 -11.64
N LEU A 36 -1.57 1.87 -11.18
CA LEU A 36 -0.48 2.54 -11.91
C LEU A 36 0.43 1.59 -12.69
N GLY A 37 0.60 0.35 -12.22
CA GLY A 37 1.54 -0.62 -12.76
C GLY A 37 3.02 -0.32 -12.44
N SER A 38 3.31 0.57 -11.49
CA SER A 38 4.69 0.92 -11.12
C SER A 38 4.79 1.45 -9.68
N PRO A 39 5.42 0.70 -8.76
CA PRO A 39 5.61 1.13 -7.38
C PRO A 39 6.45 2.38 -7.24
N ALA A 40 7.55 2.47 -7.99
CA ALA A 40 8.41 3.65 -7.99
C ALA A 40 7.63 4.91 -8.39
N LEU A 41 6.81 4.84 -9.45
CA LEU A 41 6.03 5.98 -9.92
C LEU A 41 4.94 6.37 -8.91
N GLY A 42 4.24 5.39 -8.34
CA GLY A 42 3.21 5.62 -7.32
C GLY A 42 3.75 6.34 -6.10
N ILE A 43 4.89 5.91 -5.59
CA ILE A 43 5.56 6.55 -4.45
C ILE A 43 6.04 7.97 -4.81
N CYS A 44 6.61 8.17 -6.00
CA CYS A 44 7.01 9.50 -6.46
C CYS A 44 5.81 10.45 -6.65
N TYR A 45 4.63 9.93 -7.01
CA TYR A 45 3.42 10.73 -7.09
C TYR A 45 2.90 11.16 -5.72
N VAL A 46 3.07 10.33 -4.69
CA VAL A 46 2.84 10.74 -3.30
C VAL A 46 3.81 11.85 -2.91
N ALA A 47 5.11 11.67 -3.17
CA ALA A 47 6.13 12.67 -2.86
C ALA A 47 5.86 14.02 -3.57
N ALA A 48 5.30 13.99 -4.77
CA ALA A 48 4.92 15.17 -5.55
C ALA A 48 3.54 15.76 -5.16
N GLY A 49 2.84 15.19 -4.17
CA GLY A 49 1.51 15.62 -3.73
C GLY A 49 0.38 15.33 -4.73
N ARG A 50 0.61 14.48 -5.73
CA ARG A 50 -0.39 14.07 -6.74
C ARG A 50 -1.31 12.96 -6.23
N LEU A 51 -0.83 12.17 -5.28
CA LEU A 51 -1.59 11.14 -4.56
C LEU A 51 -1.46 11.40 -3.06
N GLN A 52 -2.51 11.13 -2.29
CA GLN A 52 -2.44 11.16 -0.82
C GLN A 52 -1.71 9.93 -0.27
N ALA A 53 -1.94 8.77 -0.88
CA ALA A 53 -1.34 7.52 -0.48
C ALA A 53 -1.14 6.60 -1.68
N TYR A 54 -0.17 5.70 -1.55
CA TYR A 54 0.08 4.61 -2.46
C TYR A 54 0.30 3.33 -1.65
N TRP A 55 -0.27 2.21 -2.09
CA TRP A 55 -0.02 0.90 -1.49
C TRP A 55 0.14 -0.18 -2.56
N THR A 56 0.92 -1.22 -2.26
CA THR A 56 1.03 -2.43 -3.10
C THR A 56 1.24 -3.65 -2.20
N LEU A 57 0.82 -4.82 -2.68
CA LEU A 57 1.03 -6.11 -1.99
C LEU A 57 1.96 -7.05 -2.73
N ALA A 58 2.54 -6.60 -3.86
CA ALA A 58 3.50 -7.38 -4.63
C ALA A 58 4.52 -6.47 -5.31
N ALA A 59 5.53 -6.06 -4.55
CA ALA A 59 6.71 -5.37 -5.08
C ALA A 59 7.98 -5.90 -4.42
N ASN A 60 9.12 -5.69 -5.07
CA ASN A 60 10.41 -6.01 -4.46
C ASN A 60 11.01 -4.78 -3.77
N PRO A 61 11.95 -4.96 -2.83
CA PRO A 61 12.62 -3.83 -2.17
C PRO A 61 13.28 -2.85 -3.16
N TRP A 62 13.82 -3.34 -4.27
CA TRP A 62 14.44 -2.49 -5.30
C TRP A 62 13.42 -1.68 -6.11
N ASP A 63 12.17 -2.12 -6.21
CA ASP A 63 11.11 -1.37 -6.90
C ASP A 63 10.69 -0.11 -6.14
N VAL A 64 10.95 -0.06 -4.83
CA VAL A 64 10.55 1.04 -3.94
C VAL A 64 11.73 1.83 -3.37
N ALA A 65 12.94 1.27 -3.32
CA ALA A 65 14.07 1.84 -2.58
C ALA A 65 14.40 3.29 -2.98
N ALA A 66 14.54 3.54 -4.29
CA ALA A 66 14.87 4.88 -4.78
C ALA A 66 13.74 5.89 -4.49
N ALA A 67 12.49 5.50 -4.76
CA ALA A 67 11.34 6.36 -4.51
C ALA A 67 11.09 6.59 -3.01
N GLY A 68 11.42 5.63 -2.15
CA GLY A 68 11.35 5.76 -0.71
C GLY A 68 12.27 6.83 -0.15
N VAL A 69 13.48 7.00 -0.73
CA VAL A 69 14.36 8.13 -0.39
C VAL A 69 13.71 9.45 -0.79
N ILE A 70 13.20 9.55 -2.01
CA ILE A 70 12.52 10.76 -2.52
C ILE A 70 11.33 11.13 -1.62
N LEU A 71 10.49 10.15 -1.25
CA LEU A 71 9.34 10.38 -0.39
C LEU A 71 9.74 10.91 0.98
N ARG A 72 10.81 10.37 1.58
CA ARG A 72 11.30 10.82 2.88
C ARG A 72 11.79 12.27 2.85
N GLU A 73 12.50 12.67 1.79
CA GLU A 73 12.92 14.07 1.61
C GLU A 73 11.72 15.01 1.40
N ALA A 74 10.63 14.50 0.83
CA ALA A 74 9.35 15.22 0.71
C ALA A 74 8.53 15.25 2.02
N GLY A 75 9.03 14.65 3.12
CA GLY A 75 8.34 14.59 4.41
C GLY A 75 7.30 13.48 4.53
N GLY A 76 7.21 12.57 3.56
CA GLY A 76 6.39 11.37 3.64
C GLY A 76 7.12 10.20 4.30
N GLN A 77 6.39 9.10 4.46
CA GLN A 77 6.92 7.87 5.05
C GLN A 77 6.52 6.63 4.25
N ILE A 78 7.41 5.64 4.25
CA ILE A 78 7.20 4.32 3.65
C ILE A 78 7.45 3.22 4.70
N THR A 79 6.53 2.27 4.78
CA THR A 79 6.62 1.09 5.66
C THR A 79 6.22 -0.19 4.93
N ASP A 80 6.42 -1.33 5.57
CA ASP A 80 5.78 -2.59 5.15
C ASP A 80 4.26 -2.58 5.47
N GLY A 81 3.52 -3.60 5.03
CA GLY A 81 2.09 -3.74 5.34
C GLY A 81 1.74 -3.97 6.82
N GLU A 82 2.73 -4.10 7.71
CA GLU A 82 2.58 -4.18 9.16
C GLU A 82 3.00 -2.87 9.87
N GLY A 83 3.45 -1.86 9.12
CA GLY A 83 3.93 -0.58 9.65
C GLY A 83 5.38 -0.62 10.14
N GLY A 84 6.09 -1.71 9.88
CA GLY A 84 7.49 -1.92 10.20
C GLY A 84 8.44 -1.41 9.12
N SER A 85 9.67 -1.90 9.18
CA SER A 85 10.72 -1.51 8.23
C SER A 85 10.43 -2.04 6.84
N TRP A 86 10.31 -1.15 5.85
CA TRP A 86 10.12 -1.51 4.45
C TRP A 86 11.25 -2.39 3.87
N LEU A 87 12.45 -2.38 4.46
CA LEU A 87 13.58 -3.19 4.00
C LEU A 87 13.35 -4.71 4.14
N HIS A 88 12.51 -5.13 5.08
CA HIS A 88 12.22 -6.54 5.36
C HIS A 88 10.78 -6.90 4.98
N SER A 89 10.18 -6.13 4.07
CA SER A 89 8.80 -6.34 3.64
C SER A 89 8.63 -7.70 2.94
N ASP A 90 7.44 -8.29 3.13
CA ASP A 90 6.94 -9.47 2.41
C ASP A 90 6.44 -9.15 0.98
N GLY A 91 6.71 -7.94 0.50
CA GLY A 91 6.23 -7.41 -0.77
C GLY A 91 5.07 -6.42 -0.62
N SER A 92 4.60 -6.20 0.61
CA SER A 92 3.62 -5.17 0.93
C SER A 92 4.26 -3.85 1.33
N TYR A 93 3.83 -2.75 0.72
CA TYR A 93 4.35 -1.41 1.01
C TYR A 93 3.22 -0.40 1.13
N VAL A 94 3.39 0.55 2.04
CA VAL A 94 2.50 1.71 2.23
C VAL A 94 3.35 2.96 2.20
N ALA A 95 2.99 3.91 1.35
CA ALA A 95 3.68 5.18 1.15
C ALA A 95 2.68 6.34 1.19
N ALA A 96 2.85 7.27 2.13
CA ALA A 96 1.93 8.40 2.32
C ALA A 96 2.52 9.46 3.26
N ASP A 97 1.79 10.57 3.46
CA ASP A 97 1.98 11.46 4.61
C ASP A 97 1.59 10.76 5.94
N ALA A 98 1.93 11.35 7.09
CA ALA A 98 1.71 10.72 8.40
C ALA A 98 0.25 10.33 8.69
N VAL A 99 -0.73 11.14 8.26
CA VAL A 99 -2.16 10.91 8.53
C VAL A 99 -2.70 9.84 7.57
N SER A 100 -2.47 10.03 6.28
CA SER A 100 -2.92 9.11 5.23
C SER A 100 -2.26 7.73 5.38
N HIS A 101 -1.03 7.68 5.87
CA HIS A 101 -0.33 6.42 6.11
C HIS A 101 -1.01 5.58 7.19
N GLN A 102 -1.42 6.18 8.31
CA GLN A 102 -2.10 5.45 9.39
C GLN A 102 -3.42 4.86 8.91
N TRP A 103 -4.16 5.61 8.10
CA TRP A 103 -5.39 5.15 7.48
C TRP A 103 -5.15 3.95 6.55
N ALA A 104 -4.23 4.06 5.58
CA ALA A 104 -3.96 3.00 4.61
C ALA A 104 -3.47 1.72 5.32
N LEU A 105 -2.61 1.89 6.32
CA LEU A 105 -2.08 0.78 7.11
C LEU A 105 -3.19 0.05 7.90
N LYS A 106 -4.17 0.78 8.43
CA LYS A 106 -5.32 0.17 9.13
C LYS A 106 -6.11 -0.76 8.20
N ILE A 107 -6.35 -0.35 6.97
CA ILE A 107 -7.09 -1.17 5.98
C ILE A 107 -6.29 -2.44 5.65
N ILE A 108 -5.00 -2.29 5.33
CA ILE A 108 -4.14 -3.42 4.96
C ILE A 108 -4.02 -4.43 6.11
N LYS A 109 -3.82 -3.96 7.34
CA LYS A 109 -3.79 -4.83 8.53
C LYS A 109 -5.11 -5.56 8.76
N THR A 110 -6.24 -4.90 8.52
CA THR A 110 -7.57 -5.51 8.66
C THR A 110 -7.71 -6.70 7.70
N VAL A 111 -7.33 -6.53 6.43
CA VAL A 111 -7.37 -7.62 5.45
C VAL A 111 -6.40 -8.74 5.83
N LYS A 112 -5.14 -8.43 6.16
CA LYS A 112 -4.15 -9.43 6.57
C LYS A 112 -4.60 -10.22 7.80
N GLN A 113 -5.24 -9.57 8.79
CA GLN A 113 -5.75 -10.24 9.99
C GLN A 113 -6.89 -11.21 9.65
N GLN A 114 -7.84 -10.79 8.83
CA GLN A 114 -8.96 -11.63 8.41
C GLN A 114 -8.49 -12.87 7.64
N GLU A 115 -7.47 -12.74 6.78
CA GLU A 115 -6.85 -13.87 6.08
C GLU A 115 -6.18 -14.86 7.04
N ARG A 116 -5.43 -14.35 8.03
CA ARG A 116 -4.81 -15.20 9.07
C ARG A 116 -5.85 -15.96 9.88
N GLU A 117 -6.98 -15.34 10.18
CA GLU A 117 -8.09 -15.98 10.90
C GLU A 117 -8.78 -17.04 10.04
N ALA A 118 -9.08 -16.74 8.77
CA ALA A 118 -9.64 -17.72 7.84
C ALA A 118 -8.71 -18.94 7.65
N ALA A 119 -7.41 -18.71 7.53
CA ALA A 119 -6.42 -19.78 7.40
C ALA A 119 -6.29 -20.65 8.66
N LYS A 120 -6.53 -20.09 9.86
CA LYS A 120 -6.58 -20.84 11.11
C LYS A 120 -7.83 -21.72 11.20
N LEU A 121 -8.98 -21.24 10.72
CA LEU A 121 -10.25 -21.98 10.74
C LEU A 121 -10.30 -23.12 9.71
N ALA A 122 -9.52 -23.00 8.63
CA ALA A 122 -9.41 -24.02 7.60
C ALA A 122 -8.43 -25.17 7.94
N ARG A 123 -7.71 -25.07 9.07
CA ARG A 123 -6.80 -26.10 9.60
C ARG A 123 -7.49 -26.92 10.68
#